data_AF-A0A183K2F5-F1
#
_entry.id   AF-A0A183K2F5-F1
#
_cell.length_a   1.000
_cell.length_b   1.000
_cell.length_c   1.000
_cell.angle_alpha   90.00
_cell.angle_beta   90.00
_cell.angle_gamma   90.00
#
_symmetry.space_group_name_H-M   'P 1'
#
loop_
_entity.id
_entity.type
_entity.pdbx_description
1 polymer ?
#
loop_
_entity_poly.entity_id
_entity_poly.type
_entity_poly.pdbx_seq_one_letter_code
_entity_poly.pdbx_strand_id
1 'polypeptide(L)'
;MGDPNSKVGLNNTGYEDIMGRHGLGERNENGQIFANLCAFNKLFVGNTIFPRKRMHKSTWISPDHTTENQIDHICINKKFRRTMEEARTRRGADIASDHHLVVANLKLKLKKNWTTGQTALHRFNTAFLRDTDKLDEFKIALNNRFQALQDLLREDETTMRDSWKSIKEALTSTCQKKHWTRSKKGRTRRQQLTIPIRTRAEKVKAQAEYIDANKQVKKSNKADKKKYTEGLTTTAEKASREGSMKGLYNTTKKLAEKYNKPERPVKDKDGRPIIEIQQQRNRWVEYFEELLNRPVPLNTPDIEAAYTDLPIVVNSPTTGDIRMAIRLIKNGKAAGPDSVSAEALKSDVEVTTSMLHLLFGRRNK
;
A
#
# COMPACT_ATOMS: atom_id res chain seq x y z
N MET A 1 -17.35 16.86 -5.78
CA MET A 1 -18.42 16.01 -5.23
C MET A 1 -18.67 16.47 -3.81
N GLY A 2 -19.91 16.45 -3.34
CA GLY A 2 -20.22 16.80 -1.95
C GLY A 2 -21.62 17.37 -1.82
N ASP A 3 -21.89 17.95 -0.66
CA ASP A 3 -23.15 18.59 -0.29
C ASP A 3 -23.04 20.12 -0.39
N PRO A 4 -23.41 20.73 -1.53
CA PRO A 4 -23.61 22.18 -1.65
C PRO A 4 -24.90 22.68 -0.99
N ASN A 5 -25.69 21.83 -0.34
CA ASN A 5 -27.03 22.15 0.18
C ASN A 5 -27.94 22.78 -0.89
N SER A 6 -27.83 22.26 -2.12
CA SER A 6 -28.45 22.86 -3.31
C SER A 6 -29.42 21.90 -3.98
N LYS A 7 -30.67 22.32 -4.19
CA LYS A 7 -31.66 21.57 -4.97
C LYS A 7 -31.66 22.14 -6.39
N VAL A 8 -31.10 21.40 -7.34
CA VAL A 8 -31.06 21.82 -8.76
C VAL A 8 -32.37 21.56 -9.50
N GLY A 9 -33.13 20.56 -9.04
CA GLY A 9 -34.43 20.19 -9.57
C GLY A 9 -34.42 19.57 -10.98
N LEU A 10 -35.61 19.43 -11.55
CA LEU A 10 -35.85 18.82 -12.87
C LEU A 10 -35.83 19.83 -14.03
N ASN A 11 -36.14 21.10 -13.77
CA ASN A 11 -36.09 22.15 -14.78
C ASN A 11 -34.63 22.46 -15.13
N ASN A 12 -34.25 22.27 -16.38
CA ASN A 12 -32.91 22.55 -16.89
C ASN A 12 -32.86 23.70 -17.92
N THR A 13 -33.94 24.47 -18.06
CA THR A 13 -34.01 25.61 -18.99
C THR A 13 -32.87 26.59 -18.72
N GLY A 14 -32.07 26.90 -19.74
CA GLY A 14 -30.88 27.75 -19.64
C GLY A 14 -29.63 27.09 -19.03
N TYR A 15 -29.70 25.79 -18.69
CA TYR A 15 -28.62 24.99 -18.11
C TYR A 15 -28.52 23.61 -18.78
N GLU A 16 -29.03 23.47 -19.99
CA GLU A 16 -29.14 22.20 -20.72
C GLU A 16 -27.78 21.53 -20.96
N ASP A 17 -26.73 22.35 -20.98
CA ASP A 17 -25.38 21.95 -21.27
C ASP A 17 -24.60 21.47 -20.03
N ILE A 18 -25.10 21.78 -18.82
CA ILE A 18 -24.50 21.42 -17.52
C ILE A 18 -25.38 20.52 -16.66
N MET A 19 -26.68 20.35 -16.94
CA MET A 19 -27.53 19.40 -16.21
C MET A 19 -28.63 18.78 -17.07
N GLY A 20 -29.05 17.57 -16.67
CA GLY A 20 -30.18 16.86 -17.27
C GLY A 20 -31.52 17.16 -16.60
N ARG A 21 -32.57 16.47 -17.08
CA ARG A 21 -33.98 16.66 -16.65
C ARG A 21 -34.45 15.69 -15.56
N HIS A 22 -33.53 14.93 -14.98
CA HIS A 22 -33.87 13.86 -14.04
C HIS A 22 -33.47 14.18 -12.59
N GLY A 23 -33.22 15.44 -12.24
CA GLY A 23 -33.10 15.85 -10.84
C GLY A 23 -34.38 15.60 -10.02
N LEU A 24 -34.31 15.81 -8.71
CA LEU A 24 -35.43 15.66 -7.78
C LEU A 24 -35.89 17.03 -7.26
N GLY A 25 -37.21 17.25 -7.28
CA GLY A 25 -37.84 18.45 -6.72
C GLY A 25 -37.68 19.70 -7.58
N GLU A 26 -37.99 20.83 -6.97
CA GLU A 26 -37.87 22.16 -7.57
C GLU A 26 -36.54 22.82 -7.20
N ARG A 27 -36.09 23.73 -8.06
CA ARG A 27 -34.83 24.44 -7.87
C ARG A 27 -34.99 25.48 -6.77
N ASN A 28 -34.09 25.49 -5.79
CA ASN A 28 -34.01 26.55 -4.77
C ASN A 28 -32.92 27.58 -5.12
N GLU A 29 -32.82 28.67 -4.37
CA GLU A 29 -31.82 29.73 -4.57
C GLU A 29 -30.38 29.17 -4.58
N ASN A 30 -30.04 28.30 -3.62
CA ASN A 30 -28.75 27.62 -3.61
C ASN A 30 -28.53 26.75 -4.86
N GLY A 31 -29.59 26.09 -5.36
CA GLY A 31 -29.59 25.35 -6.61
C GLY A 31 -29.29 26.22 -7.82
N GLN A 32 -29.80 27.45 -7.82
CA GLN A 32 -29.54 28.44 -8.86
C GLN A 32 -28.09 28.93 -8.83
N ILE A 33 -27.57 29.25 -7.65
CA ILE A 33 -26.16 29.62 -7.44
C ILE A 33 -25.24 28.47 -7.85
N PHE A 34 -25.57 27.23 -7.45
CA PHE A 34 -24.80 26.04 -7.80
C PHE A 34 -24.82 25.75 -9.30
N ALA A 35 -25.96 25.92 -9.97
CA ALA A 35 -26.06 25.78 -11.42
C ALA A 35 -25.20 26.82 -12.15
N ASN A 36 -25.22 28.09 -11.70
CA ASN A 36 -24.36 29.15 -12.21
C ASN A 36 -22.87 28.83 -12.03
N LEU A 37 -22.48 28.35 -10.85
CA LEU A 37 -21.11 27.91 -10.58
C LEU A 37 -20.69 26.78 -11.54
N CYS A 38 -21.58 25.81 -11.77
CA CYS A 38 -21.31 24.70 -12.67
C CYS A 38 -21.18 25.17 -14.13
N ALA A 39 -22.06 26.07 -14.58
CA ALA A 39 -21.99 26.70 -15.90
C ALA A 39 -20.66 27.43 -16.12
N PHE A 40 -20.29 28.31 -15.18
CA PHE A 40 -19.06 29.09 -15.23
C PHE A 40 -17.81 28.21 -15.30
N ASN A 41 -17.76 27.15 -14.49
CA ASN A 41 -16.60 26.25 -14.40
C ASN A 41 -16.64 25.08 -15.40
N LYS A 42 -17.60 25.05 -16.33
CA LYS A 42 -17.77 23.96 -17.31
C LYS A 42 -17.90 22.59 -16.62
N LEU A 43 -18.65 22.54 -15.53
CA LEU A 43 -18.97 21.33 -14.77
C LEU A 43 -20.36 20.84 -15.12
N PHE A 44 -20.53 19.53 -15.20
CA PHE A 44 -21.78 18.85 -15.50
C PHE A 44 -22.28 18.10 -14.25
N VAL A 45 -23.52 18.34 -13.86
CA VAL A 45 -24.18 17.75 -12.68
C VAL A 45 -24.67 16.33 -12.99
N GLY A 46 -23.84 15.34 -12.69
CA GLY A 46 -24.04 13.94 -13.07
C GLY A 46 -25.34 13.31 -12.54
N ASN A 47 -25.78 13.70 -11.34
CA ASN A 47 -26.98 13.14 -10.70
C ASN A 47 -28.31 13.48 -11.41
N THR A 48 -28.28 14.35 -12.42
CA THR A 48 -29.48 14.83 -13.12
C THR A 48 -29.67 14.23 -14.51
N ILE A 49 -28.70 13.46 -15.03
CA ILE A 49 -28.70 12.97 -16.42
C ILE A 49 -29.40 11.63 -16.63
N PHE A 50 -29.47 10.77 -15.61
CA PHE A 50 -29.99 9.41 -15.77
C PHE A 50 -31.43 9.30 -15.25
N PRO A 51 -32.37 8.73 -16.01
CA PRO A 51 -33.71 8.43 -15.52
C PRO A 51 -33.63 7.36 -14.42
N ARG A 52 -34.09 7.68 -13.22
CA ARG A 52 -34.06 6.78 -12.04
C ARG A 52 -35.33 6.90 -11.20
N LYS A 53 -35.63 5.85 -10.43
CA LYS A 53 -36.69 5.90 -9.41
C LYS A 53 -36.33 6.92 -8.32
N ARG A 54 -37.33 7.58 -7.73
CA ARG A 54 -37.16 8.59 -6.66
C ARG A 54 -36.24 8.12 -5.53
N MET A 55 -36.39 6.86 -5.11
CA MET A 55 -35.56 6.22 -4.09
C MET A 55 -34.05 6.22 -4.39
N HIS A 56 -33.64 6.35 -5.66
CA HIS A 56 -32.24 6.40 -6.09
C HIS A 56 -31.75 7.83 -6.41
N LYS A 57 -32.59 8.86 -6.19
CA LYS A 57 -32.27 10.27 -6.42
C LYS A 57 -32.12 11.07 -5.14
N SER A 58 -32.96 10.80 -4.14
CA SER A 58 -32.87 11.45 -2.82
C SER A 58 -31.53 11.11 -2.18
N THR A 59 -30.80 12.11 -1.75
CA THR A 59 -29.48 11.99 -1.09
C THR A 59 -29.55 12.33 0.38
N TRP A 60 -30.64 12.94 0.83
CA TRP A 60 -30.89 13.28 2.22
C TRP A 60 -32.33 12.99 2.61
N ILE A 61 -32.55 12.60 3.86
CA ILE A 61 -33.85 12.44 4.49
C ILE A 61 -33.86 13.25 5.79
N SER A 62 -34.93 14.00 6.04
CA SER A 62 -35.12 14.71 7.30
C SER A 62 -35.15 13.77 8.52
N PRO A 63 -34.79 14.25 9.73
CA PRO A 63 -34.80 13.43 10.94
C PRO A 63 -36.15 12.79 11.27
N ASP A 64 -37.26 13.42 10.85
CA ASP A 64 -38.62 12.91 11.01
C ASP A 64 -39.02 11.89 9.92
N HIS A 65 -38.16 11.64 8.92
CA HIS A 65 -38.41 10.80 7.75
C HIS A 65 -39.58 11.22 6.86
N THR A 66 -39.98 12.50 6.86
CA THR A 66 -41.03 13.02 5.97
C THR A 66 -40.47 13.53 4.64
N THR A 67 -39.35 14.22 4.71
CA THR A 67 -38.85 15.06 3.63
C THR A 67 -37.60 14.44 3.05
N GLU A 68 -37.61 14.28 1.73
CA GLU A 68 -36.49 13.71 0.99
C GLU A 68 -35.98 14.73 -0.03
N ASN A 69 -34.69 15.06 0.03
CA ASN A 69 -34.06 16.03 -0.87
C ASN A 69 -32.88 15.43 -1.63
N GLN A 70 -32.55 16.04 -2.76
CA GLN A 70 -31.31 15.78 -3.51
C GLN A 70 -30.42 17.01 -3.36
N ILE A 71 -29.47 16.93 -2.44
CA ILE A 71 -28.55 18.03 -2.10
C ILE A 71 -27.08 17.66 -2.30
N ASP A 72 -26.77 16.37 -2.42
CA ASP A 72 -25.43 15.87 -2.71
C ASP A 72 -25.24 15.63 -4.21
N HIS A 73 -24.20 16.23 -4.79
CA HIS A 73 -23.97 16.20 -6.23
C HIS A 73 -22.56 15.72 -6.60
N ILE A 74 -22.50 14.88 -7.62
CA ILE A 74 -21.29 14.49 -8.32
C ILE A 74 -21.23 15.30 -9.61
N CYS A 75 -20.27 16.22 -9.66
CA CYS A 75 -19.98 17.00 -10.85
C CYS A 75 -18.72 16.49 -11.53
N ILE A 76 -18.73 16.51 -12.86
CA ILE A 76 -17.57 16.18 -13.70
C ILE A 76 -17.37 17.29 -14.71
N ASN A 77 -16.14 17.54 -15.17
CA ASN A 77 -15.93 18.47 -16.27
C ASN A 77 -16.79 18.05 -17.49
N LYS A 78 -17.50 19.02 -18.09
CA LYS A 78 -18.44 18.84 -19.21
C LYS A 78 -17.82 18.07 -20.37
N LYS A 79 -16.51 18.25 -20.64
CA LYS A 79 -15.76 17.50 -21.67
C LYS A 79 -15.80 15.99 -21.43
N PHE A 80 -15.78 15.56 -20.16
CA PHE A 80 -15.81 14.17 -19.75
C PHE A 80 -17.21 13.68 -19.38
N ARG A 81 -18.29 14.44 -19.64
CA ARG A 81 -19.65 14.00 -19.28
C ARG A 81 -20.00 12.61 -19.82
N ARG A 82 -19.49 12.26 -21.00
CA ARG A 82 -19.70 10.95 -21.66
C ARG A 82 -18.96 9.79 -21.00
N THR A 83 -18.03 10.05 -20.08
CA THR A 83 -17.37 8.99 -19.30
C THR A 83 -18.25 8.52 -18.15
N MET A 84 -19.23 9.32 -17.72
CA MET A 84 -20.12 8.92 -16.64
C MET A 84 -21.18 7.96 -17.20
N GLU A 85 -21.21 6.74 -16.67
CA GLU A 85 -22.18 5.70 -17.05
C GLU A 85 -23.35 5.64 -16.08
N GLU A 86 -23.12 6.06 -14.84
CA GLU A 86 -24.13 6.06 -13.80
C GLU A 86 -23.80 7.11 -12.74
N ALA A 87 -24.84 7.73 -12.17
CA ALA A 87 -24.81 8.47 -10.91
C ALA A 87 -26.09 8.15 -10.14
N ARG A 88 -25.99 7.58 -8.92
CA ARG A 88 -27.13 7.16 -8.12
C ARG A 88 -26.88 7.21 -6.63
N THR A 89 -27.96 7.32 -5.86
CA THR A 89 -27.95 7.10 -4.43
C THR A 89 -28.00 5.59 -4.09
N ARG A 90 -27.17 5.17 -3.14
CA ARG A 90 -27.16 3.84 -2.53
C ARG A 90 -27.88 3.83 -1.17
N ARG A 91 -29.20 3.66 -1.18
CA ARG A 91 -30.00 3.52 0.06
C ARG A 91 -29.69 2.28 0.90
N GLY A 92 -29.13 1.22 0.31
CA GLY A 92 -28.79 -0.01 1.03
C GLY A 92 -27.48 0.06 1.81
N ALA A 93 -26.75 1.18 1.76
CA ALA A 93 -25.52 1.36 2.52
C ALA A 93 -25.85 2.09 3.84
N ASP A 94 -25.69 1.41 4.96
CA ASP A 94 -25.76 2.04 6.28
C ASP A 94 -24.49 2.86 6.54
N ILE A 95 -24.64 4.19 6.59
CA ILE A 95 -23.57 5.13 6.87
C ILE A 95 -23.81 5.99 8.12
N ALA A 96 -24.77 5.62 8.98
CA ALA A 96 -25.04 6.33 10.24
C ALA A 96 -25.30 7.85 10.06
N SER A 97 -25.90 8.25 8.94
CA SER A 97 -26.20 9.65 8.60
C SER A 97 -27.59 9.76 8.02
N ASP A 98 -28.19 10.93 8.16
CA ASP A 98 -29.36 11.44 7.45
C ASP A 98 -29.10 11.63 5.94
N HIS A 99 -27.84 11.64 5.52
CA HIS A 99 -27.42 11.51 4.12
C HIS A 99 -27.32 10.05 3.70
N HIS A 100 -27.58 9.82 2.41
CA HIS A 100 -27.31 8.58 1.72
C HIS A 100 -26.06 8.70 0.86
N LEU A 101 -25.32 7.60 0.74
CA LEU A 101 -24.14 7.53 -0.10
C LEU A 101 -24.49 7.72 -1.58
N VAL A 102 -23.83 8.67 -2.24
CA VAL A 102 -23.94 8.91 -3.69
C VAL A 102 -22.76 8.27 -4.41
N VAL A 103 -23.02 7.53 -5.48
CA VAL A 103 -22.00 6.80 -6.26
C VAL A 103 -22.13 7.16 -7.73
N ALA A 104 -21.01 7.36 -8.39
CA ALA A 104 -20.93 7.41 -9.84
C ALA A 104 -20.01 6.31 -10.39
N ASN A 105 -20.38 5.73 -11.52
CA ASN A 105 -19.52 4.85 -12.30
C ASN A 105 -18.97 5.64 -13.49
N LEU A 106 -17.65 5.60 -13.65
CA LEU A 106 -16.94 6.31 -14.71
C LEU A 106 -16.16 5.32 -15.58
N LYS A 107 -16.38 5.37 -16.89
CA LYS A 107 -15.59 4.66 -17.90
C LYS A 107 -14.46 5.54 -18.40
N LEU A 108 -13.26 5.28 -17.90
CA LEU A 108 -12.04 5.98 -18.30
C LEU A 108 -11.38 5.27 -19.49
N LYS A 109 -11.04 6.03 -20.54
CA LYS A 109 -10.18 5.57 -21.64
C LYS A 109 -8.80 6.20 -21.48
N LEU A 110 -7.93 5.54 -20.70
CA LEU A 110 -6.56 6.02 -20.46
C LEU A 110 -5.60 5.35 -21.46
N LYS A 111 -4.65 6.13 -22.00
CA LYS A 111 -3.51 5.56 -22.74
C LYS A 111 -2.59 4.88 -21.73
N LYS A 112 -2.42 3.57 -21.85
CA LYS A 112 -1.55 2.80 -20.97
C LYS A 112 -0.10 2.89 -21.47
N ASN A 113 0.79 3.43 -20.65
CA ASN A 113 2.22 3.24 -20.83
C ASN A 113 2.58 1.90 -20.19
N TRP A 114 2.88 0.91 -21.03
CA TRP A 114 3.35 -0.38 -20.56
C TRP A 114 4.82 -0.24 -20.13
N THR A 115 5.06 -0.07 -18.83
CA THR A 115 6.29 -0.62 -18.25
C THR A 115 6.08 -2.12 -18.22
N THR A 116 6.92 -2.88 -18.92
CA THR A 116 6.95 -4.35 -18.84
C THR A 116 6.99 -4.70 -17.35
N GLY A 117 5.87 -5.21 -16.85
CA GLY A 117 5.71 -5.43 -15.42
C GLY A 117 6.76 -6.45 -14.98
N GLN A 118 7.77 -6.02 -14.24
CA GLN A 118 8.50 -6.94 -13.39
C GLN A 118 7.45 -7.64 -12.53
N THR A 119 7.38 -8.96 -12.64
CA THR A 119 6.51 -9.82 -11.83
C THR A 119 6.54 -9.31 -10.40
N ALA A 120 5.39 -8.94 -9.85
CA ALA A 120 5.32 -8.37 -8.50
C ALA A 120 6.08 -9.30 -7.55
N LEU A 121 7.22 -8.82 -7.03
CA LEU A 121 8.06 -9.62 -6.13
C LEU A 121 7.19 -10.04 -4.95
N HIS A 122 6.91 -11.34 -4.87
CA HIS A 122 6.00 -11.87 -3.87
C HIS A 122 6.71 -11.82 -2.52
N ARG A 123 6.48 -10.75 -1.75
CA ARG A 123 7.15 -10.57 -0.47
C ARG A 123 6.65 -11.58 0.54
N PHE A 124 7.64 -12.30 1.04
CA PHE A 124 7.48 -13.33 2.02
C PHE A 124 7.53 -12.75 3.47
N ASN A 125 6.54 -13.03 4.35
CA ASN A 125 6.49 -12.65 5.78
C ASN A 125 7.47 -13.42 6.68
N THR A 126 8.77 -13.08 6.65
CA THR A 126 9.86 -13.80 7.37
C THR A 126 9.69 -13.97 8.89
N ALA A 127 8.67 -13.35 9.50
CA ALA A 127 8.40 -13.42 10.92
C ALA A 127 8.01 -14.83 11.43
N PHE A 128 7.38 -15.69 10.63
CA PHE A 128 7.01 -17.03 11.14
C PHE A 128 8.20 -17.98 11.28
N LEU A 129 9.38 -17.66 10.72
CA LEU A 129 10.61 -18.41 10.99
C LEU A 129 11.21 -18.10 12.38
N ARG A 130 10.55 -17.23 13.18
CA ARG A 130 10.91 -17.03 14.59
C ARG A 130 10.20 -18.01 15.52
N ASP A 131 9.12 -18.62 15.06
CA ASP A 131 8.38 -19.64 15.77
C ASP A 131 9.08 -20.99 15.52
N THR A 132 9.44 -21.69 16.60
CA THR A 132 10.23 -22.92 16.54
C THR A 132 9.49 -24.03 15.80
N ASP A 133 8.19 -24.19 16.06
CA ASP A 133 7.38 -25.26 15.47
C ASP A 133 7.23 -25.02 13.97
N LYS A 134 7.00 -23.76 13.57
CA LYS A 134 6.89 -23.38 12.17
C LYS A 134 8.21 -23.47 11.43
N LEU A 135 9.32 -23.20 12.11
CA LEU A 135 10.65 -23.35 11.55
C LEU A 135 10.99 -24.83 11.34
N ASP A 136 10.67 -25.72 12.28
CA ASP A 136 10.93 -27.16 12.11
C ASP A 136 10.02 -27.79 11.05
N GLU A 137 8.74 -27.39 10.99
CA GLU A 137 7.86 -27.73 9.87
C GLU A 137 8.42 -27.29 8.51
N PHE A 138 9.07 -26.12 8.45
CA PHE A 138 9.71 -25.61 7.25
C PHE A 138 10.94 -26.42 6.86
N LYS A 139 11.81 -26.74 7.84
CA LYS A 139 12.99 -27.58 7.63
C LYS A 139 12.62 -28.93 7.05
N ILE A 140 11.61 -29.61 7.61
CA ILE A 140 11.14 -30.92 7.12
C ILE A 140 10.65 -30.81 5.68
N ALA A 141 9.82 -29.80 5.38
CA ALA A 141 9.30 -29.60 4.03
C ALA A 141 10.39 -29.27 3.01
N LEU A 142 11.39 -28.47 3.40
CA LEU A 142 12.55 -28.13 2.57
C LEU A 142 13.42 -29.37 2.32
N ASN A 143 13.72 -30.15 3.36
CA ASN A 143 14.49 -31.38 3.28
C ASN A 143 13.86 -32.42 2.35
N ASN A 144 12.56 -32.69 2.52
CA ASN A 144 11.86 -33.68 1.69
C ASN A 144 11.90 -33.30 0.19
N ARG A 145 11.81 -32.00 -0.11
CA ARG A 145 11.89 -31.51 -1.50
C ARG A 145 13.31 -31.52 -2.03
N PHE A 146 14.29 -31.25 -1.17
CA PHE A 146 15.68 -31.30 -1.57
C PHE A 146 16.11 -32.73 -1.90
N GLN A 147 15.74 -33.70 -1.07
CA GLN A 147 16.02 -35.11 -1.35
C GLN A 147 15.46 -35.52 -2.73
N ALA A 148 14.20 -35.16 -3.02
CA ALA A 148 13.60 -35.41 -4.33
C ALA A 148 14.32 -34.68 -5.49
N LEU A 149 14.94 -33.52 -5.23
CA LEU A 149 15.72 -32.79 -6.22
C LEU A 149 17.16 -33.30 -6.36
N GLN A 150 17.74 -33.92 -5.33
CA GLN A 150 19.13 -34.31 -5.31
C GLN A 150 19.44 -35.37 -6.38
N ASP A 151 18.50 -36.28 -6.62
CA ASP A 151 18.63 -37.30 -7.67
C ASP A 151 18.56 -36.68 -9.07
N LEU A 152 17.65 -35.73 -9.30
CA LEU A 152 17.53 -34.96 -10.55
C LEU A 152 18.72 -34.04 -10.81
N LEU A 153 19.35 -33.53 -9.73
CA LEU A 153 20.54 -32.68 -9.78
C LEU A 153 21.84 -33.50 -9.82
N ARG A 154 21.80 -34.82 -10.00
CA ARG A 154 22.98 -35.66 -10.26
C ARG A 154 23.11 -36.05 -11.73
N GLU A 155 22.07 -35.84 -12.53
CA GLU A 155 22.10 -36.09 -13.97
C GLU A 155 22.89 -34.99 -14.71
N ASP A 156 23.88 -35.40 -15.50
CA ASP A 156 24.81 -34.55 -16.26
C ASP A 156 24.15 -33.73 -17.39
N GLU A 157 22.87 -33.97 -17.69
CA GLU A 157 22.12 -33.28 -18.76
C GLU A 157 21.52 -31.93 -18.35
N THR A 158 21.50 -31.60 -17.06
CA THR A 158 20.85 -30.37 -16.57
C THR A 158 21.80 -29.17 -16.56
N THR A 159 21.43 -28.06 -17.21
CA THR A 159 22.27 -26.85 -17.20
C THR A 159 22.31 -26.22 -15.80
N MET A 160 23.35 -25.42 -15.51
CA MET A 160 23.45 -24.68 -14.24
C MET A 160 22.23 -23.77 -14.00
N ARG A 161 21.68 -23.19 -15.07
CA ARG A 161 20.50 -22.33 -15.03
C ARG A 161 19.25 -23.12 -14.62
N ASP A 162 19.07 -24.31 -15.17
CA ASP A 162 17.93 -25.17 -14.85
C ASP A 162 18.05 -25.73 -13.43
N SER A 163 19.27 -26.07 -13.01
CA SER A 163 19.58 -26.48 -11.63
C SER A 163 19.24 -25.37 -10.62
N TRP A 164 19.66 -24.12 -10.91
CA TRP A 164 19.30 -22.97 -10.09
C TRP A 164 17.79 -22.72 -10.08
N LYS A 165 17.11 -22.88 -11.23
CA LYS A 165 15.65 -22.73 -11.33
C LYS A 165 14.95 -23.75 -10.43
N SER A 166 15.35 -25.02 -10.43
CA SER A 166 14.79 -26.06 -9.57
C SER A 166 15.03 -25.79 -8.08
N ILE A 167 16.24 -25.36 -7.69
CA ILE A 167 16.57 -24.97 -6.31
C ILE A 167 15.71 -23.78 -5.86
N LYS A 168 15.62 -22.75 -6.71
CA LYS A 168 14.79 -21.57 -6.49
C LYS A 168 13.32 -21.94 -6.33
N GLU A 169 12.79 -22.81 -7.19
CA GLU A 169 11.41 -23.28 -7.13
C GLU A 169 11.15 -24.07 -5.85
N ALA A 170 12.06 -24.94 -5.40
CA ALA A 170 11.93 -25.63 -4.12
C ALA A 170 11.89 -24.66 -2.94
N LEU A 171 12.79 -23.69 -2.88
CA LEU A 171 12.82 -22.67 -1.82
C LEU A 171 11.53 -21.83 -1.83
N THR A 172 11.17 -21.24 -2.97
CA THR A 172 10.04 -20.32 -3.09
C THR A 172 8.68 -21.01 -2.90
N SER A 173 8.51 -22.24 -3.42
CA SER A 173 7.26 -22.98 -3.24
C SER A 173 7.11 -23.54 -1.82
N THR A 174 8.21 -23.71 -1.06
CA THR A 174 8.15 -24.12 0.36
C THR A 174 7.63 -22.94 1.19
N CYS A 175 8.05 -21.73 0.83
CA CYS A 175 7.49 -20.50 1.38
C CYS A 175 6.01 -20.29 1.02
N GLN A 176 5.52 -20.76 -0.15
CA GLN A 176 4.13 -20.57 -0.58
C GLN A 176 3.11 -21.52 0.08
N LYS A 177 3.39 -22.83 0.17
CA LYS A 177 2.39 -23.84 0.63
C LYS A 177 1.95 -23.67 2.09
N LYS A 178 2.65 -22.90 2.92
CA LYS A 178 2.42 -22.80 4.37
C LYS A 178 1.77 -21.46 4.82
N HIS A 179 0.87 -20.90 4.00
CA HIS A 179 0.05 -19.72 4.34
C HIS A 179 0.82 -18.45 4.72
N TRP A 180 1.74 -18.09 3.87
CA TRP A 180 2.60 -16.95 4.11
C TRP A 180 2.19 -15.67 3.36
N THR A 181 1.12 -15.77 2.57
CA THR A 181 0.34 -14.63 2.12
C THR A 181 -0.36 -14.00 3.32
N ARG A 182 -0.20 -12.68 3.51
CA ARG A 182 -1.02 -11.89 4.44
C ARG A 182 -2.49 -12.17 4.15
N SER A 183 -3.11 -12.98 5.00
CA SER A 183 -4.55 -13.21 4.95
C SER A 183 -5.21 -11.85 5.11
N LYS A 184 -5.84 -11.33 4.04
CA LYS A 184 -6.79 -10.23 4.15
C LYS A 184 -8.09 -10.80 4.75
N LYS A 185 -8.02 -11.31 5.97
CA LYS A 185 -9.21 -11.55 6.79
C LYS A 185 -9.68 -10.19 7.29
N GLY A 186 -10.50 -9.56 6.47
CA GLY A 186 -11.06 -8.25 6.74
C GLY A 186 -12.30 -8.04 5.89
N ARG A 187 -13.26 -8.97 5.96
CA ARG A 187 -14.66 -8.73 5.57
C ARG A 187 -15.54 -9.93 5.95
N THR A 188 -15.81 -10.08 7.24
CA THR A 188 -16.92 -10.92 7.71
C THR A 188 -17.30 -10.52 9.13
N ARG A 189 -18.22 -9.54 9.21
CA ARG A 189 -19.17 -9.27 10.32
C ARG A 189 -19.73 -7.86 10.14
N ARG A 190 -20.52 -7.66 9.08
CA ARG A 190 -21.42 -6.50 8.94
C ARG A 190 -22.52 -6.79 7.93
N GLN A 191 -23.11 -7.98 8.04
CA GLN A 191 -24.31 -8.39 7.31
C GLN A 191 -25.07 -9.40 8.17
N GLN A 192 -25.58 -8.95 9.31
CA GLN A 192 -26.63 -9.59 10.07
C GLN A 192 -27.18 -8.47 10.95
N LEU A 193 -28.51 -8.35 11.02
CA LEU A 193 -29.29 -7.19 11.46
C LEU A 193 -29.65 -6.21 10.32
N THR A 194 -30.21 -6.75 9.22
CA THR A 194 -31.29 -6.03 8.53
C THR A 194 -32.59 -6.64 9.02
N ILE A 195 -33.05 -6.20 10.19
CA ILE A 195 -34.42 -6.46 10.63
C ILE A 195 -35.32 -5.78 9.59
N PRO A 196 -36.33 -6.45 9.00
CA PRO A 196 -37.26 -5.81 8.11
C PRO A 196 -38.16 -4.93 8.96
N ILE A 197 -37.69 -3.70 9.23
CA ILE A 197 -38.48 -2.72 9.93
C ILE A 197 -39.63 -2.31 9.00
N ARG A 198 -40.84 -2.78 9.32
CA ARG A 198 -42.01 -2.65 8.45
C ARG A 198 -42.76 -1.36 8.70
N THR A 199 -42.66 -0.79 9.91
CA THR A 199 -43.37 0.45 10.26
C THR A 199 -42.42 1.62 10.51
N ARG A 200 -42.93 2.85 10.31
CA ARG A 200 -42.16 4.10 10.48
C ARG A 200 -41.71 4.32 11.93
N ALA A 201 -42.54 3.95 12.90
CA ALA A 201 -42.24 4.09 14.32
C ALA A 201 -41.08 3.16 14.76
N GLU A 202 -41.07 1.93 14.27
CA GLU A 202 -39.97 0.99 14.52
C GLU A 202 -38.64 1.50 13.94
N LYS A 203 -38.66 2.26 12.82
CA LYS A 203 -37.43 2.84 12.24
C LYS A 203 -36.83 3.89 13.14
N VAL A 204 -37.67 4.77 13.70
CA VAL A 204 -37.23 5.82 14.63
C VAL A 204 -36.64 5.20 15.90
N LYS A 205 -37.28 4.16 16.45
CA LYS A 205 -36.79 3.45 17.64
C LYS A 205 -35.44 2.75 17.37
N ALA A 206 -35.34 2.01 16.27
CA ALA A 206 -34.09 1.33 15.90
C ALA A 206 -32.96 2.32 15.62
N GLN A 207 -33.26 3.50 15.05
CA GLN A 207 -32.27 4.55 14.83
C GLN A 207 -31.76 5.12 16.16
N ALA A 208 -32.63 5.33 17.15
CA ALA A 208 -32.23 5.79 18.47
C ALA A 208 -31.32 4.77 19.19
N GLU A 209 -31.68 3.48 19.17
CA GLU A 209 -30.86 2.39 19.72
C GLU A 209 -29.50 2.30 19.01
N TYR A 210 -29.49 2.43 17.68
CA TYR A 210 -28.26 2.46 16.89
C TYR A 210 -27.36 3.65 17.24
N ILE A 211 -27.92 4.85 17.43
CA ILE A 211 -27.16 6.04 17.81
C ILE A 211 -26.46 5.83 19.15
N ASP A 212 -27.16 5.26 20.15
CA ASP A 212 -26.57 4.99 21.46
C ASP A 212 -25.48 3.91 21.38
N ALA A 213 -25.75 2.81 20.66
CA ALA A 213 -24.75 1.77 20.42
C ALA A 213 -23.51 2.32 19.69
N ASN A 214 -23.69 3.17 18.68
CA ASN A 214 -22.59 3.82 17.95
C ASN A 214 -21.80 4.77 18.85
N LYS A 215 -22.47 5.48 19.78
CA LYS A 215 -21.81 6.32 20.79
C LYS A 215 -20.94 5.49 21.73
N GLN A 216 -21.44 4.34 22.20
CA GLN A 216 -20.68 3.37 23.00
C GLN A 216 -19.46 2.84 22.24
N VAL A 217 -19.64 2.43 20.98
CA VAL A 217 -18.54 1.95 20.11
C VAL A 217 -17.49 3.04 19.90
N LYS A 218 -17.89 4.28 19.62
CA LYS A 218 -16.96 5.42 19.47
C LYS A 218 -16.18 5.67 20.77
N LYS A 219 -16.84 5.59 21.92
CA LYS A 219 -16.21 5.71 23.25
C LYS A 219 -15.20 4.59 23.49
N SER A 220 -15.58 3.34 23.22
CA SER A 220 -14.70 2.16 23.32
C SER A 220 -13.49 2.30 22.40
N ASN A 221 -13.69 2.62 21.12
CA ASN A 221 -12.59 2.82 20.16
C ASN A 221 -11.63 3.94 20.60
N LYS A 222 -12.14 5.03 21.19
CA LYS A 222 -11.28 6.10 21.73
C LYS A 222 -10.48 5.62 22.94
N ALA A 223 -11.10 4.84 23.83
CA ALA A 223 -10.44 4.24 24.98
C ALA A 223 -9.37 3.22 24.55
N ASP A 224 -9.67 2.35 23.60
CA ASP A 224 -8.73 1.37 23.04
C ASP A 224 -7.55 2.07 22.34
N LYS A 225 -7.81 3.12 21.56
CA LYS A 225 -6.75 3.92 20.94
C LYS A 225 -5.85 4.57 21.99
N LYS A 226 -6.45 5.11 23.07
CA LYS A 226 -5.70 5.69 24.19
C LYS A 226 -4.82 4.63 24.87
N LYS A 227 -5.41 3.49 25.25
CA LYS A 227 -4.71 2.35 25.87
C LYS A 227 -3.58 1.80 25.01
N TYR A 228 -3.80 1.70 23.70
CA TYR A 228 -2.76 1.30 22.74
C TYR A 228 -1.59 2.29 22.72
N THR A 229 -1.89 3.59 22.70
CA THR A 229 -0.87 4.64 22.69
C THR A 229 -0.08 4.65 24.00
N GLU A 230 -0.76 4.56 25.15
CA GLU A 230 -0.15 4.44 26.47
C GLU A 230 0.76 3.20 26.58
N GLY A 231 0.32 2.05 26.06
CA GLY A 231 1.13 0.83 26.01
C GLY A 231 2.39 0.97 25.15
N LEU A 232 2.34 1.73 24.06
CA LEU A 232 3.52 2.05 23.26
C LEU A 232 4.49 2.98 24.02
N THR A 233 3.97 3.98 24.74
CA THR A 233 4.77 4.88 25.57
C THR A 233 5.50 4.12 26.68
N THR A 234 4.80 3.26 27.43
CA THR A 234 5.42 2.44 28.49
C THR A 234 6.47 1.47 27.93
N THR A 235 6.23 0.91 26.73
CA THR A 235 7.22 0.07 26.04
C THR A 235 8.46 0.87 25.64
N ALA A 236 8.29 2.13 25.19
CA ALA A 236 9.40 3.01 24.85
C ALA A 236 10.21 3.39 26.10
N GLU A 237 9.55 3.72 27.22
CA GLU A 237 10.19 4.01 28.51
C GLU A 237 11.00 2.80 29.00
N LYS A 238 10.42 1.59 28.96
CA LYS A 238 11.12 0.35 29.32
C LYS A 238 12.35 0.12 28.44
N ALA A 239 12.21 0.25 27.12
CA ALA A 239 13.34 0.12 26.20
C ALA A 239 14.44 1.16 26.45
N SER A 240 14.09 2.37 26.89
CA SER A 240 15.05 3.39 27.31
C SER A 240 15.81 2.97 28.57
N ARG A 241 15.10 2.48 29.59
CA ARG A 241 15.71 2.01 30.86
C ARG A 241 16.64 0.81 30.64
N GLU A 242 16.29 -0.06 29.72
CA GLU A 242 17.07 -1.27 29.37
C GLU A 242 18.21 -0.98 28.36
N GLY A 243 18.38 0.27 27.91
CA GLY A 243 19.41 0.63 26.92
C GLY A 243 19.16 0.07 25.51
N SER A 244 17.96 -0.43 25.22
CA SER A 244 17.58 -1.01 23.92
C SER A 244 17.26 0.08 22.89
N MET A 245 18.31 0.68 22.31
CA MET A 245 18.19 1.75 21.32
C MET A 245 17.31 1.38 20.11
N LYS A 246 17.39 0.11 19.68
CA LYS A 246 16.56 -0.42 18.59
C LYS A 246 15.09 -0.57 18.99
N GLY A 247 14.82 -0.95 20.24
CA GLY A 247 13.47 -1.02 20.79
C GLY A 247 12.81 0.36 20.79
N LEU A 248 13.51 1.33 21.41
CA LEU A 248 13.12 2.74 21.50
C LEU A 248 12.80 3.34 20.13
N TYR A 249 13.72 3.22 19.17
CA TYR A 249 13.52 3.78 17.82
C TYR A 249 12.27 3.21 17.13
N ASN A 250 12.02 1.90 17.24
CA ASN A 250 10.89 1.27 16.58
C ASN A 250 9.55 1.63 17.24
N THR A 251 9.48 1.76 18.56
CA THR A 251 8.26 2.19 19.27
C THR A 251 7.96 3.66 19.02
N THR A 252 8.97 4.54 19.08
CA THR A 252 8.81 5.96 18.74
C THR A 252 8.38 6.14 17.29
N LYS A 253 8.91 5.33 16.36
CA LYS A 253 8.47 5.32 14.96
C LYS A 253 7.01 4.90 14.79
N LYS A 254 6.51 3.94 15.58
CA LYS A 254 5.10 3.54 15.57
C LYS A 254 4.19 4.63 16.13
N LEU A 255 4.60 5.31 17.20
CA LEU A 255 3.88 6.44 17.79
C LEU A 255 3.77 7.63 16.84
N ALA A 256 4.83 7.89 16.07
CA ALA A 256 4.89 9.07 15.23
C ALA A 256 3.90 9.07 14.06
N GLU A 257 3.40 7.90 13.60
CA GLU A 257 2.49 7.59 12.46
C GLU A 257 2.73 8.37 11.13
N LYS A 258 2.90 9.68 11.16
CA LYS A 258 3.46 10.56 10.14
C LYS A 258 4.98 10.51 10.15
N TYR A 259 5.58 9.41 9.69
CA TYR A 259 6.96 9.49 9.26
C TYR A 259 7.01 10.29 7.96
N ASN A 260 7.10 11.61 8.07
CA ASN A 260 7.76 12.39 7.02
C ASN A 260 9.19 11.87 7.00
N LYS A 261 9.62 11.42 5.83
CA LYS A 261 11.04 11.14 5.59
C LYS A 261 11.78 12.36 6.13
N PRO A 262 12.70 12.25 7.11
CA PRO A 262 13.59 13.36 7.36
C PRO A 262 14.27 13.59 6.01
N GLU A 263 13.98 14.73 5.39
CA GLU A 263 14.87 15.25 4.36
C GLU A 263 16.24 15.21 5.03
N ARG A 264 17.16 14.42 4.47
CA ARG A 264 18.54 14.47 4.94
C ARG A 264 18.92 15.94 4.77
N PRO A 265 19.16 16.69 5.85
CA PRO A 265 19.41 18.11 5.70
C PRO A 265 20.65 18.23 4.84
N VAL A 266 20.52 18.96 3.72
CA VAL A 266 21.69 19.30 2.91
C VAL A 266 22.62 20.09 3.82
N LYS A 267 23.88 19.69 3.88
CA LYS A 267 24.86 20.39 4.71
C LYS A 267 25.52 21.51 3.91
N ASP A 268 25.80 22.61 4.57
CA ASP A 268 26.72 23.62 4.03
C ASP A 268 28.15 23.07 3.96
N LYS A 269 29.09 23.87 3.46
CA LYS A 269 30.50 23.49 3.34
C LYS A 269 31.15 23.19 4.69
N ASP A 270 30.68 23.81 5.76
CA ASP A 270 31.16 23.63 7.13
C ASP A 270 30.49 22.44 7.85
N GLY A 271 29.61 21.71 7.16
CA GLY A 271 28.94 20.51 7.68
C GLY A 271 27.70 20.79 8.54
N ARG A 272 27.23 22.05 8.61
CA ARG A 272 26.03 22.46 9.35
C ARG A 272 24.78 22.21 8.51
N PRO A 273 23.66 21.79 9.12
CA PRO A 273 22.43 21.45 8.39
C PRO A 273 21.69 22.69 7.88
N ILE A 274 21.33 22.69 6.60
CA ILE A 274 20.52 23.72 5.94
C ILE A 274 19.04 23.31 5.94
N ILE A 275 18.19 24.12 6.57
CA ILE A 275 16.76 23.83 6.76
C ILE A 275 15.90 24.51 5.68
N GLU A 276 16.32 25.67 5.17
CA GLU A 276 15.53 26.45 4.22
C GLU A 276 15.69 25.93 2.77
N ILE A 277 14.56 25.69 2.09
CA ILE A 277 14.54 25.11 0.73
C ILE A 277 15.35 25.95 -0.27
N GLN A 278 15.29 27.28 -0.17
CA GLN A 278 16.02 28.15 -1.07
C GLN A 278 17.54 28.05 -0.87
N GLN A 279 17.98 27.96 0.39
CA GLN A 279 19.39 27.77 0.72
C GLN A 279 19.89 26.38 0.28
N GLN A 280 19.05 25.34 0.38
CA GLN A 280 19.40 24.02 -0.15
C GLN A 280 19.60 24.05 -1.66
N ARG A 281 18.74 24.77 -2.41
CA ARG A 281 18.91 24.94 -3.86
C ARG A 281 20.21 25.65 -4.19
N ASN A 282 20.54 26.73 -3.48
CA ASN A 282 21.80 27.46 -3.68
C ASN A 282 23.01 26.56 -3.38
N ARG A 283 22.96 25.77 -2.31
CA ARG A 283 24.02 24.80 -1.99
C ARG A 283 24.20 23.73 -3.07
N TRP A 284 23.11 23.28 -3.70
CA TRP A 284 23.18 22.37 -4.85
C TRP A 284 23.85 23.02 -6.06
N VAL A 285 23.51 24.27 -6.37
CA VAL A 285 24.16 25.02 -7.48
C VAL A 285 25.66 25.11 -7.23
N GLU A 286 26.06 25.57 -6.05
CA GLU A 286 27.47 25.70 -5.65
C GLU A 286 28.21 24.35 -5.73
N TYR A 287 27.62 23.27 -5.22
CA TYR A 287 28.24 21.94 -5.28
C TYR A 287 28.49 21.47 -6.71
N PHE A 288 27.52 21.63 -7.61
CA PHE A 288 27.68 21.19 -9.00
C PHE A 288 28.62 22.10 -9.79
N GLU A 289 28.64 23.39 -9.49
CA GLU A 289 29.59 24.33 -10.08
C GLU A 289 31.04 23.94 -9.73
N GLU A 290 31.32 23.61 -8.47
CA GLU A 290 32.64 23.12 -8.03
C GLU A 290 33.00 21.73 -8.54
N LEU A 291 32.00 20.88 -8.78
CA LEU A 291 32.24 19.51 -9.23
C LEU A 291 32.51 19.45 -10.74
N LEU A 292 31.71 20.20 -11.52
CA LEU A 292 31.72 20.11 -12.98
C LEU A 292 32.68 21.10 -13.65
N ASN A 293 33.02 22.22 -12.99
CA ASN A 293 33.89 23.26 -13.55
C ASN A 293 35.29 23.27 -12.91
N ARG A 294 35.82 22.10 -12.57
CA ARG A 294 37.19 22.01 -12.02
C ARG A 294 38.22 22.35 -13.10
N PRO A 295 39.22 23.19 -12.80
CA PRO A 295 40.34 23.39 -13.71
C PRO A 295 41.07 22.07 -13.94
N VAL A 296 41.68 21.92 -15.12
CA VAL A 296 42.53 20.77 -15.43
C VAL A 296 43.59 20.64 -14.31
N PRO A 297 43.74 19.46 -13.70
CA PRO A 297 44.74 19.25 -12.66
C PRO A 297 46.12 19.67 -13.18
N LEU A 298 46.82 20.53 -12.43
CA LEU A 298 48.17 21.02 -12.77
C LEU A 298 49.19 19.88 -12.89
N ASN A 299 48.94 18.78 -12.18
CA ASN A 299 49.74 17.56 -12.23
C ASN A 299 48.91 16.47 -12.89
N THR A 300 49.43 15.86 -13.95
CA THR A 300 48.90 14.58 -14.45
C THR A 300 49.08 13.53 -13.37
N PRO A 301 48.02 12.83 -12.93
CA PRO A 301 48.17 11.74 -11.97
C PRO A 301 49.04 10.67 -12.60
N ASP A 302 50.17 10.39 -11.97
CA ASP A 302 51.01 9.24 -12.28
C ASP A 302 50.30 7.99 -11.74
N ILE A 303 49.52 7.36 -12.62
CA ILE A 303 48.83 6.12 -12.30
C ILE A 303 49.87 5.01 -12.42
N GLU A 304 50.50 4.65 -11.31
CA GLU A 304 51.34 3.45 -11.24
C GLU A 304 50.53 2.27 -11.78
N ALA A 305 51.06 1.61 -12.82
CA ALA A 305 50.46 0.41 -13.37
C ALA A 305 50.33 -0.62 -12.24
N ALA A 306 49.15 -1.22 -12.07
CA ALA A 306 48.95 -2.25 -11.06
C ALA A 306 49.88 -3.44 -11.37
N TYR A 307 50.96 -3.58 -10.61
CA TYR A 307 52.02 -4.57 -10.90
C TYR A 307 51.66 -6.01 -10.53
N THR A 308 50.48 -6.25 -9.96
CA THR A 308 50.08 -7.61 -9.59
C THR A 308 48.58 -7.76 -9.73
N ASP A 309 48.17 -8.67 -10.62
CA ASP A 309 46.89 -9.35 -10.46
C ASP A 309 46.89 -9.96 -9.06
N LEU A 310 45.94 -9.53 -8.23
CA LEU A 310 45.72 -10.16 -6.93
C LEU A 310 45.57 -11.66 -7.17
N PRO A 311 46.18 -12.54 -6.35
CA PRO A 311 46.01 -13.98 -6.49
C PRO A 311 44.56 -14.35 -6.14
N ILE A 312 43.66 -14.19 -7.11
CA ILE A 312 42.28 -14.61 -7.01
C ILE A 312 42.30 -16.12 -7.19
N VAL A 313 42.11 -16.83 -6.08
CA VAL A 313 41.95 -18.28 -6.10
C VAL A 313 40.65 -18.60 -6.86
N VAL A 314 40.77 -19.07 -8.10
CA VAL A 314 39.64 -19.38 -9.00
C VAL A 314 39.02 -20.77 -8.75
N ASN A 315 39.33 -21.36 -7.59
CA ASN A 315 38.83 -22.69 -7.22
C ASN A 315 37.34 -22.63 -6.85
N SER A 316 36.63 -23.74 -7.03
CA SER A 316 35.23 -23.86 -6.59
C SER A 316 35.11 -23.58 -5.09
N PRO A 317 34.07 -22.83 -4.64
CA PRO A 317 33.88 -22.53 -3.23
C PRO A 317 33.73 -23.80 -2.40
N THR A 318 34.41 -23.88 -1.26
CA THR A 318 34.24 -25.03 -0.36
C THR A 318 32.89 -24.98 0.35
N THR A 319 32.42 -26.12 0.84
CA THR A 319 31.25 -26.20 1.73
C THR A 319 31.38 -25.27 2.94
N GLY A 320 32.60 -25.08 3.46
CA GLY A 320 32.88 -24.17 4.56
C GLY A 320 32.65 -22.70 4.19
N ASP A 321 33.10 -22.29 3.00
CA ASP A 321 32.93 -20.93 2.49
C ASP A 321 31.46 -20.59 2.27
N ILE A 322 30.71 -21.51 1.66
CA ILE A 322 29.26 -21.36 1.41
C ILE A 322 28.50 -21.27 2.75
N ARG A 323 28.82 -22.15 3.70
CA ARG A 323 28.21 -22.14 5.04
C ARG A 323 28.46 -20.81 5.75
N MET A 324 29.69 -20.31 5.69
CA MET A 324 30.06 -19.03 6.29
C MET A 324 29.35 -17.86 5.61
N ALA A 325 29.32 -17.85 4.28
CA ALA A 325 28.62 -16.84 3.49
C ALA A 325 27.13 -16.77 3.86
N ILE A 326 26.43 -17.91 3.92
CA ILE A 326 25.02 -17.97 4.34
C ILE A 326 24.83 -17.36 5.74
N ARG A 327 25.70 -17.70 6.70
CA ARG A 327 25.63 -17.17 8.07
C ARG A 327 25.82 -15.65 8.12
N LEU A 328 26.69 -15.10 7.27
CA LEU A 328 26.99 -13.67 7.21
C LEU A 328 25.89 -12.81 6.55
N ILE A 329 24.99 -13.40 5.77
CA ILE A 329 23.89 -12.64 5.12
C ILE A 329 23.03 -11.93 6.18
N LYS A 330 22.73 -10.64 6.00
CA LYS A 330 21.91 -9.90 6.98
C LYS A 330 20.42 -10.23 6.82
N ASN A 331 19.76 -10.60 7.92
CA ASN A 331 18.31 -10.82 7.95
C ASN A 331 17.52 -9.50 7.80
N GLY A 332 16.27 -9.57 7.36
CA GLY A 332 15.38 -8.42 7.22
C GLY A 332 15.67 -7.51 6.02
N LYS A 333 16.50 -7.96 5.09
CA LYS A 333 16.73 -7.31 3.80
C LYS A 333 15.67 -7.75 2.78
N ALA A 334 15.44 -6.92 1.76
CA ALA A 334 14.56 -7.30 0.67
C ALA A 334 15.20 -8.45 -0.11
N ALA A 335 14.39 -9.45 -0.48
CA ALA A 335 14.83 -10.49 -1.39
C ALA A 335 15.16 -9.89 -2.77
N GLY A 336 16.13 -10.48 -3.47
CA GLY A 336 16.52 -10.04 -4.80
C GLY A 336 15.48 -10.41 -5.87
N PRO A 337 15.84 -10.29 -7.16
CA PRO A 337 15.02 -10.75 -8.29
C PRO A 337 14.64 -12.24 -8.21
N ASP A 338 15.39 -13.01 -7.43
CA ASP A 338 15.13 -14.42 -7.13
C ASP A 338 13.99 -14.63 -6.11
N SER A 339 13.53 -13.59 -5.42
CA SER A 339 12.53 -13.69 -4.34
C SER A 339 12.95 -14.62 -3.19
N VAL A 340 14.24 -14.95 -3.06
CA VAL A 340 14.78 -15.75 -1.96
C VAL A 340 15.24 -14.82 -0.84
N SER A 341 14.66 -14.98 0.35
CA SER A 341 15.04 -14.20 1.53
C SER A 341 16.23 -14.82 2.25
N ALA A 342 17.07 -13.98 2.88
CA ALA A 342 18.16 -14.42 3.74
C ALA A 342 17.71 -15.40 4.83
N GLU A 343 16.52 -15.18 5.41
CA GLU A 343 15.94 -16.03 6.44
C GLU A 343 15.59 -17.42 5.94
N ALA A 344 15.21 -17.56 4.66
CA ALA A 344 14.92 -18.86 4.05
C ALA A 344 16.20 -19.66 3.79
N LEU A 345 17.31 -18.99 3.44
CA LEU A 345 18.61 -19.65 3.30
C LEU A 345 19.20 -20.08 4.66
N LYS A 346 18.80 -19.40 5.73
CA LYS A 346 19.30 -19.63 7.10
C LYS A 346 18.45 -20.58 7.93
N SER A 347 17.26 -20.94 7.49
CA SER A 347 16.37 -21.83 8.25
C SER A 347 16.97 -23.23 8.44
N ASP A 348 17.70 -23.71 7.44
CA ASP A 348 18.50 -24.92 7.48
C ASP A 348 19.81 -24.68 6.73
N VAL A 349 20.84 -24.29 7.48
CA VAL A 349 22.13 -23.90 6.91
C VAL A 349 22.81 -25.10 6.26
N GLU A 350 22.71 -26.29 6.82
CA GLU A 350 23.42 -27.47 6.31
C GLU A 350 22.82 -27.94 4.98
N VAL A 351 21.49 -27.96 4.90
CA VAL A 351 20.76 -28.34 3.69
C VAL A 351 20.97 -27.32 2.58
N THR A 352 20.87 -26.03 2.91
CA THR A 352 21.09 -24.95 1.94
C THR A 352 22.54 -24.92 1.46
N THR A 353 23.50 -25.20 2.35
CA THR A 353 24.92 -25.29 1.97
C THR A 353 25.13 -26.46 1.00
N SER A 354 24.53 -27.62 1.28
CA SER A 354 24.62 -28.79 0.41
C SER A 354 24.01 -28.54 -0.97
N MET A 355 22.84 -27.89 -1.03
CA MET A 355 22.20 -27.45 -2.28
C MET A 355 23.12 -26.57 -3.13
N LEU A 356 23.69 -25.54 -2.51
CA LEU A 356 24.51 -24.56 -3.21
C LEU A 356 25.89 -25.13 -3.59
N HIS A 357 26.45 -26.01 -2.77
CA HIS A 357 27.71 -26.69 -3.09
C HIS A 357 27.57 -27.59 -4.33
N LEU A 358 26.46 -28.32 -4.45
CA LEU A 358 26.11 -29.07 -5.67
C LEU A 358 26.03 -28.16 -6.91
N LEU A 359 25.48 -26.96 -6.75
CA LEU A 359 25.37 -25.99 -7.85
C LEU A 359 26.72 -25.38 -8.25
N PHE A 360 27.53 -24.96 -7.27
CA PHE A 360 28.82 -24.30 -7.51
C PHE A 360 29.96 -25.27 -7.86
N GLY A 361 29.80 -26.56 -7.56
CA GLY A 361 30.73 -27.61 -7.96
C GLY A 361 30.65 -27.97 -9.45
N ARG A 362 29.59 -27.57 -10.16
CA ARG A 362 29.45 -27.78 -11.60
C ARG A 362 30.26 -26.73 -12.36
N ARG A 363 31.30 -27.15 -13.06
CA ARG A 363 32.03 -26.28 -14.00
C ARG A 363 31.12 -26.01 -15.21
N ASN A 364 31.05 -24.75 -15.64
CA ASN A 364 30.46 -24.40 -16.94
C ASN A 364 31.25 -25.14 -18.02
N LYS A 365 30.63 -26.11 -18.70
CA LYS A 365 31.12 -26.64 -19.98
C LYS A 365 30.71 -25.70 -21.09
#